data_AF-A0A0S4J850-F1
#
_entry.id   AF-A0A0S4J850-F1
#
_cell.length_a   1.000
_cell.length_b   1.000
_cell.length_c   1.000
_cell.angle_alpha   90.00
_cell.angle_beta   90.00
_cell.angle_gamma   90.00
#
_symmetry.space_group_name_H-M   'P 1'
#
loop_
_entity.id
_entity.type
_entity.pdbx_description
1 polymer ?
#
loop_
_entity_poly.entity_id
_entity_poly.type
_entity_poly.pdbx_seq_one_letter_code
_entity_poly.pdbx_strand_id
1 'polypeptide(L)'
;MTEVTFALRRLQSLNQKVGGGKKNEEPEVDTSKMSPYEQMQYKIACDMKRTRENILELDNVGASASITRKTELSNSVRKDMNNMKKDCAALQRLSVKEKKTDEYTQLVSHVKKTDQLYRARFGGKSVDESGPSGSNATSINAMEMNDIGTASTPMVSLRDDEEFVQFFQQTQKNDVTIDEALNRIALGVTRLHENATAIKSELAIQNTLLDETEAKLDKVHSNLKGVNKKLKDTIKQVDKDRLCLYVFCCIILLGIAGGIYFVVFKNK
;
A
#
# COMPACT_ATOMS: atom_id res chain seq x y z
N MET A 1 -8.60 62.33 11.63
CA MET A 1 -8.58 61.16 12.55
C MET A 1 -9.61 60.08 12.20
N THR A 2 -10.60 60.33 11.32
CA THR A 2 -11.66 59.39 10.93
C THR A 2 -11.25 58.38 9.85
N GLU A 3 -10.35 58.77 8.94
CA GLU A 3 -9.85 57.88 7.86
C GLU A 3 -9.03 56.69 8.39
N VAL A 4 -8.17 56.94 9.40
CA VAL A 4 -7.31 55.90 10.01
C VAL A 4 -8.14 54.86 10.76
N THR A 5 -9.21 55.29 11.44
CA THR A 5 -10.13 54.39 12.15
C THR A 5 -10.98 53.56 11.18
N PHE A 6 -11.33 54.12 10.02
CA PHE A 6 -12.02 53.38 8.96
C PHE A 6 -11.09 52.34 8.31
N ALA A 7 -9.84 52.70 8.03
CA ALA A 7 -8.82 51.79 7.51
C ALA A 7 -8.53 50.63 8.48
N LEU A 8 -8.43 50.92 9.79
CA LEU A 8 -8.25 49.90 10.83
C LEU A 8 -9.44 48.94 10.92
N ARG A 9 -10.69 49.44 10.86
CA ARG A 9 -11.87 48.55 10.82
C ARG A 9 -11.92 47.69 9.56
N ARG A 10 -11.51 48.24 8.42
CA ARG A 10 -11.48 47.50 7.15
C ARG A 10 -10.44 46.40 7.19
N LEU A 11 -9.24 46.68 7.70
CA LEU A 11 -8.19 45.70 7.98
C LEU A 11 -8.65 44.63 8.98
N GLN A 12 -9.37 45.02 10.03
CA GLN A 12 -9.90 44.08 11.02
C GLN A 12 -10.99 43.16 10.42
N SER A 13 -11.84 43.69 9.55
CA SER A 13 -12.83 42.87 8.81
C SER A 13 -12.19 41.96 7.76
N LEU A 14 -11.07 42.39 7.15
CA LEU A 14 -10.29 41.57 6.23
C LEU A 14 -9.55 40.47 6.99
N ASN A 15 -8.96 40.76 8.14
CA ASN A 15 -8.35 39.75 9.02
C ASN A 15 -9.40 38.72 9.48
N GLN A 16 -10.62 39.16 9.78
CA GLN A 16 -11.71 38.26 10.16
C GLN A 16 -12.22 37.41 8.97
N LYS A 17 -12.26 37.96 7.76
CA LYS A 17 -12.64 37.23 6.52
C LYS A 17 -11.54 36.30 5.99
N VAL A 18 -10.27 36.58 6.31
CA VAL A 18 -9.09 35.78 5.89
C VAL A 18 -8.66 34.78 6.99
N GLY A 19 -9.41 34.66 8.09
CA GLY A 19 -9.25 33.56 9.05
C GLY A 19 -8.40 33.85 10.29
N GLY A 20 -8.21 35.12 10.67
CA GLY A 20 -7.45 35.52 11.86
C GLY A 20 -8.12 35.25 13.22
N GLY A 21 -9.04 34.27 13.32
CA GLY A 21 -9.83 34.03 14.54
C GLY A 21 -10.16 32.57 14.85
N LYS A 22 -9.73 31.62 14.01
CA LYS A 22 -9.76 30.20 14.38
C LYS A 22 -8.34 29.81 14.74
N LYS A 23 -8.14 29.42 16.01
CA LYS A 23 -6.99 28.60 16.41
C LYS A 23 -6.83 27.52 15.34
N ASN A 24 -5.60 27.35 14.85
CA ASN A 24 -5.20 26.32 13.91
C ASN A 24 -5.84 24.96 14.30
N GLU A 25 -7.04 24.68 13.80
CA GLU A 25 -7.48 23.32 13.59
C GLU A 25 -6.65 22.87 12.40
N GLU A 26 -5.54 22.21 12.72
CA GLU A 26 -4.74 21.48 11.75
C GLU A 26 -5.70 20.62 10.90
N PRO A 27 -5.50 20.53 9.58
CA PRO A 27 -6.26 19.56 8.80
C PRO A 27 -5.96 18.20 9.43
N GLU A 28 -6.98 17.58 10.02
CA GLU A 28 -6.92 16.25 10.58
C GLU A 28 -6.69 15.30 9.40
N VAL A 29 -5.42 15.11 9.06
CA VAL A 29 -5.02 14.16 8.03
C VAL A 29 -5.36 12.78 8.59
N ASP A 30 -6.19 12.03 7.85
CA ASP A 30 -6.59 10.66 8.19
C ASP A 30 -5.35 9.75 8.18
N THR A 31 -4.65 9.71 9.31
CA THR A 31 -3.41 8.95 9.51
C THR A 31 -3.60 7.44 9.40
N SER A 32 -4.84 6.96 9.27
CA SER A 32 -5.16 5.54 9.30
C SER A 32 -4.71 4.76 8.06
N LYS A 33 -4.26 5.43 6.98
CA LYS A 33 -3.84 4.79 5.70
C LYS A 33 -2.34 4.93 5.38
N MET A 34 -1.60 5.66 6.19
CA MET A 34 -0.21 6.06 5.92
C MET A 34 0.79 4.99 6.43
N SER A 35 1.95 4.82 5.78
CA SER A 35 2.99 3.87 6.25
C SER A 35 3.43 4.22 7.69
N PRO A 36 3.82 3.25 8.55
CA PRO A 36 4.30 3.55 9.90
C PRO A 36 5.44 4.58 9.96
N TYR A 37 6.30 4.62 8.93
CA TYR A 37 7.33 5.65 8.78
C TYR A 37 6.73 7.03 8.48
N GLU A 38 5.79 7.08 7.55
CA GLU A 38 5.17 8.30 7.06
C GLU A 38 4.27 8.94 8.14
N GLN A 39 3.52 8.14 8.90
CA GLN A 39 2.75 8.63 10.06
C GLN A 39 3.65 9.33 11.08
N MET A 40 4.82 8.73 11.36
CA MET A 40 5.77 9.28 12.31
C MET A 40 6.53 10.49 11.75
N GLN A 41 6.81 10.52 10.44
CA GLN A 41 7.34 11.71 9.76
C GLN A 41 6.36 12.89 9.83
N TYR A 42 5.07 12.66 9.57
CA TYR A 42 4.03 13.67 9.69
C TYR A 42 3.92 14.20 11.13
N LYS A 43 3.90 13.28 12.11
CA LYS A 43 3.88 13.65 13.53
C LYS A 43 5.07 14.53 13.92
N ILE A 44 6.29 14.16 13.50
CA ILE A 44 7.50 14.97 13.74
C ILE A 44 7.36 16.34 13.04
N ALA A 45 6.84 16.39 11.82
CA ALA A 45 6.64 17.63 11.09
C ALA A 45 5.62 18.57 11.79
N CYS A 46 4.54 18.03 12.36
CA CYS A 46 3.59 18.79 13.19
C CYS A 46 4.22 19.29 14.49
N ASP A 47 4.96 18.44 15.20
CA ASP A 47 5.68 18.85 16.42
C ASP A 47 6.73 19.94 16.11
N MET A 48 7.41 19.85 14.96
CA MET A 48 8.34 20.88 14.48
C MET A 48 7.63 22.20 14.20
N LYS A 49 6.48 22.15 13.51
CA LYS A 49 5.66 23.33 13.23
C LYS A 49 5.19 23.99 14.53
N ARG A 50 4.63 23.22 15.46
CA ARG A 50 4.21 23.71 16.79
C ARG A 50 5.37 24.34 17.55
N THR A 51 6.54 23.71 17.52
CA THR A 51 7.75 24.24 18.16
C THR A 51 8.13 25.60 17.57
N ARG A 52 8.11 25.74 16.24
CA ARG A 52 8.45 26.99 15.55
C ARG A 52 7.43 28.10 15.78
N GLU A 53 6.14 27.76 15.81
CA GLU A 53 5.06 28.69 16.17
C GLU A 53 5.21 29.19 17.61
N ASN A 54 5.53 28.30 18.56
CA ASN A 54 5.78 28.68 19.95
C ASN A 54 7.04 29.56 20.10
N ILE A 55 8.10 29.31 19.32
CA ILE A 55 9.30 30.15 19.27
C ILE A 55 8.96 31.55 18.73
N LEU A 56 8.18 31.64 17.64
CA LEU A 56 7.69 32.89 17.09
C LEU A 56 6.78 33.65 18.07
N GLU A 57 5.91 32.93 18.79
CA GLU A 57 5.07 33.54 19.81
C GLU A 57 5.93 34.08 20.95
N LEU A 58 6.96 33.34 21.42
CA LEU A 58 7.94 33.83 22.40
C LEU A 58 8.65 35.12 21.94
N ASP A 59 9.01 35.24 20.66
CA ASP A 59 9.61 36.44 20.09
C ASP A 59 8.63 37.63 20.06
N ASN A 60 7.39 37.38 19.62
CA ASN A 60 6.34 38.40 19.52
C ASN A 60 5.85 38.87 20.90
N VAL A 61 5.86 37.97 21.88
CA VAL A 61 5.42 38.19 23.27
C VAL A 61 6.37 39.14 24.02
N GLY A 62 7.60 39.36 23.51
CA GLY A 62 8.49 40.47 23.91
C GLY A 62 8.67 40.64 25.43
N ALA A 63 9.20 41.78 25.88
CA ALA A 63 9.38 42.04 27.32
C ALA A 63 8.05 42.21 28.12
N SER A 64 6.90 42.35 27.45
CA SER A 64 5.65 42.85 28.04
C SER A 64 4.66 41.78 28.56
N ALA A 65 4.90 40.50 28.33
CA ALA A 65 3.98 39.45 28.79
C ALA A 65 4.31 38.85 30.16
N SER A 66 3.27 38.28 30.80
CA SER A 66 3.39 37.61 32.09
C SER A 66 4.45 36.51 32.06
N ILE A 67 5.26 36.45 33.11
CA ILE A 67 6.33 35.47 33.30
C ILE A 67 5.77 34.05 33.14
N THR A 68 4.56 33.81 33.65
CA THR A 68 3.82 32.54 33.55
C THR A 68 3.65 32.07 32.10
N ARG A 69 3.19 32.94 31.20
CA ARG A 69 2.98 32.59 29.79
C ARG A 69 4.30 32.28 29.08
N LYS A 70 5.35 33.04 29.37
CA LYS A 70 6.70 32.78 28.81
C LYS A 70 7.27 31.45 29.29
N THR A 71 7.06 31.11 30.56
CA THR A 71 7.49 29.82 31.13
C THR A 71 6.70 28.65 30.55
N GLU A 72 5.39 28.80 30.34
CA GLU A 72 4.54 27.79 29.71
C GLU A 72 4.96 27.52 28.26
N LEU A 73 5.17 28.57 27.45
CA LEU A 73 5.65 28.42 26.08
C LEU A 73 7.04 27.78 26.05
N SER A 74 7.95 28.19 26.93
CA SER A 74 9.29 27.61 27.03
C SER A 74 9.25 26.13 27.42
N ASN A 75 8.35 25.74 28.33
CA ASN A 75 8.17 24.35 28.73
C ASN A 75 7.53 23.51 27.62
N SER A 76 6.57 24.07 26.88
CA SER A 76 5.99 23.42 25.70
C SER A 76 7.06 23.16 24.64
N VAL A 77 7.89 24.17 24.32
CA VAL A 77 8.99 24.02 23.35
C VAL A 77 9.97 22.93 23.77
N ARG A 78 10.35 22.87 25.04
CA ARG A 78 11.25 21.81 25.56
C ARG A 78 10.61 20.42 25.49
N LYS A 79 9.32 20.31 25.82
CA LYS A 79 8.56 19.05 25.74
C LYS A 79 8.49 18.56 24.29
N ASP A 80 8.15 19.45 23.38
CA ASP A 80 8.01 19.15 21.95
C ASP A 80 9.37 18.77 21.34
N MET A 81 10.45 19.47 21.72
CA MET A 81 11.81 19.11 21.32
C MET A 81 12.22 17.72 21.79
N ASN A 82 11.88 17.36 23.02
CA ASN A 82 12.17 16.03 23.56
C ASN A 82 11.34 14.94 22.87
N ASN A 83 10.08 15.23 22.52
CA ASN A 83 9.23 14.30 21.77
C ASN A 83 9.77 14.09 20.35
N MET A 84 10.11 15.16 19.63
CA MET A 84 10.73 15.07 18.30
C MET A 84 12.02 14.25 18.32
N LYS A 85 12.89 14.44 19.32
CA LYS A 85 14.13 13.65 19.46
C LYS A 85 13.87 12.16 19.70
N LYS A 86 12.87 11.83 20.53
CA LYS A 86 12.45 10.44 20.78
C LYS A 86 11.86 9.80 19.53
N ASP A 87 10.99 10.53 18.83
CA ASP A 87 10.33 10.07 17.61
C ASP A 87 11.33 9.91 16.46
N CYS A 88 12.33 10.80 16.33
CA CYS A 88 13.45 10.63 15.38
C CYS A 88 14.25 9.35 15.67
N ALA A 89 14.54 9.05 16.94
CA ALA A 89 15.25 7.82 17.30
C ALA A 89 14.43 6.55 16.98
N ALA A 90 13.10 6.61 17.13
CA ALA A 90 12.20 5.54 16.71
C ALA A 90 12.15 5.41 15.17
N LEU A 91 12.12 6.54 14.47
CA LEU A 91 12.08 6.63 13.01
C LEU A 91 13.37 6.09 12.36
N GLN A 92 14.53 6.20 13.02
CA GLN A 92 15.80 5.65 12.52
C GLN A 92 15.72 4.15 12.20
N ARG A 93 14.97 3.38 12.99
CA ARG A 93 14.81 1.93 12.75
C ARG A 93 13.87 1.65 11.58
N LEU A 94 12.86 2.50 11.39
CA LEU A 94 11.90 2.40 10.30
C LEU A 94 12.50 2.87 8.96
N SER A 95 13.37 3.88 8.97
CA SER A 95 14.02 4.40 7.75
C SER A 95 14.91 3.35 7.08
N VAL A 96 15.64 2.56 7.88
CA VAL A 96 16.46 1.44 7.38
C VAL A 96 15.58 0.31 6.84
N LYS A 97 14.44 0.06 7.48
CA LYS A 97 13.49 -0.99 7.08
C LYS A 97 12.77 -0.66 5.77
N GLU A 98 12.43 0.61 5.55
CA GLU A 98 11.71 1.10 4.38
C GLU A 98 12.63 1.68 3.28
N LYS A 99 13.96 1.63 3.47
CA LYS A 99 14.99 2.17 2.56
C LYS A 99 14.84 3.68 2.27
N LYS A 100 14.26 4.44 3.21
CA LYS A 100 14.07 5.91 3.13
C LYS A 100 15.12 6.65 3.96
N THR A 101 16.40 6.33 3.80
CA THR A 101 17.50 6.90 4.60
C THR A 101 17.78 8.37 4.30
N ASP A 102 17.54 8.79 3.07
CA ASP A 102 17.84 10.15 2.61
C ASP A 102 16.81 11.15 3.14
N GLU A 103 15.52 10.80 3.04
CA GLU A 103 14.40 11.56 3.62
C GLU A 103 14.54 11.68 5.14
N TYR A 104 14.95 10.60 5.81
CA TYR A 104 15.23 10.61 7.25
C TYR A 104 16.37 11.58 7.59
N THR A 105 17.45 11.59 6.81
CA THR A 105 18.59 12.48 7.02
C THR A 105 18.19 13.95 6.85
N GLN A 106 17.35 14.24 5.86
CA GLN A 106 16.78 15.58 5.65
C GLN A 106 15.85 15.99 6.80
N LEU A 107 14.97 15.10 7.27
CA LEU A 107 14.10 15.41 8.42
C LEU A 107 14.91 15.70 9.68
N VAL A 108 15.95 14.90 9.96
CA VAL A 108 16.84 15.10 11.12
C VAL A 108 17.62 16.42 11.00
N SER A 109 18.01 16.84 9.80
CA SER A 109 18.69 18.13 9.61
C SER A 109 17.75 19.30 9.95
N HIS A 110 16.47 19.24 9.57
CA HIS A 110 15.48 20.25 9.95
C HIS A 110 15.15 20.26 11.44
N VAL A 111 15.09 19.09 12.10
CA VAL A 111 14.93 19.01 13.57
C VAL A 111 16.12 19.66 14.27
N LYS A 112 17.35 19.38 13.81
CA LYS A 112 18.57 20.02 14.34
C LYS A 112 18.58 21.54 14.11
N LYS A 113 18.17 22.01 12.93
CA LYS A 113 18.03 23.44 12.61
C LYS A 113 17.05 24.12 13.58
N THR A 114 15.95 23.45 13.88
CA THR A 114 14.94 23.94 14.84
C THR A 114 15.46 23.99 16.28
N ASP A 115 16.24 22.99 16.72
CA ASP A 115 16.90 22.97 18.04
C ASP A 115 17.95 24.08 18.17
N GLN A 116 18.74 24.31 17.11
CA GLN A 116 19.72 25.40 17.04
C GLN A 116 19.07 26.78 17.13
N LEU A 117 17.94 26.99 16.43
CA LEU A 117 17.19 28.25 16.52
C LEU A 117 16.69 28.53 17.94
N TYR A 118 16.14 27.51 18.61
CA TYR A 118 15.73 27.65 20.02
C TYR A 118 16.92 27.96 20.93
N ARG A 119 18.04 27.25 20.76
CA ARG A 119 19.25 27.44 21.57
C ARG A 119 19.87 28.82 21.35
N ALA A 120 19.89 29.32 20.12
CA ALA A 120 20.42 30.63 19.81
C ALA A 120 19.59 31.78 20.42
N ARG A 121 18.26 31.62 20.50
CA ARG A 121 17.35 32.66 21.02
C ARG A 121 17.12 32.59 22.54
N PHE A 122 16.97 31.39 23.08
CA PHE A 122 16.54 31.18 24.47
C PHE A 122 17.51 30.31 25.28
N GLY A 123 18.61 29.87 24.66
CA GLY A 123 19.61 29.00 25.27
C GLY A 123 20.74 29.71 26.00
N GLY A 124 20.66 31.02 26.19
CA GLY A 124 21.58 31.77 27.04
C GLY A 124 21.47 31.31 28.49
N LYS A 125 22.61 30.84 29.04
CA LYS A 125 22.91 30.52 30.44
C LYS A 125 21.79 30.88 31.44
N SER A 126 21.13 29.88 32.00
CA SER A 126 20.33 30.05 33.21
C SER A 126 21.27 30.36 34.39
N VAL A 127 21.29 31.63 34.79
CA VAL A 127 21.44 32.19 36.15
C VAL A 127 22.57 31.62 37.02
N ASP A 128 23.59 32.44 37.23
CA ASP A 128 24.44 32.39 38.42
C ASP A 128 23.57 32.57 39.67
N GLU A 129 23.34 31.51 40.45
CA GLU A 129 22.88 31.64 41.82
C GLU A 129 23.67 30.68 42.72
N SER A 130 24.29 31.28 43.72
CA SER A 130 25.16 30.68 44.72
C SER A 130 24.32 29.91 45.75
N GLY A 131 24.57 28.61 45.94
CA GLY A 131 23.96 27.84 47.04
C GLY A 131 24.18 26.32 46.95
N PRO A 132 24.69 25.63 48.00
CA PRO A 132 25.25 24.28 47.88
C PRO A 132 24.29 23.15 48.31
N SER A 133 24.18 22.11 47.47
CA SER A 133 23.79 20.71 47.76
C SER A 133 23.80 19.98 46.42
N GLY A 134 24.40 18.81 46.21
CA GLY A 134 24.67 17.69 47.08
C GLY A 134 24.37 16.43 46.25
N SER A 135 25.45 15.82 45.73
CA SER A 135 25.57 14.38 45.45
C SER A 135 25.10 13.76 44.11
N ASN A 136 26.13 13.44 43.30
CA ASN A 136 26.46 12.15 42.66
C ASN A 136 25.67 11.63 41.43
N ALA A 137 26.34 11.61 40.26
CA ALA A 137 26.81 10.37 39.62
C ALA A 137 27.72 10.64 38.39
N THR A 138 28.99 10.27 38.54
CA THR A 138 29.88 9.55 37.61
C THR A 138 29.97 9.96 36.13
N SER A 139 31.03 10.73 35.83
CA SER A 139 32.05 10.59 34.77
C SER A 139 31.75 9.78 33.50
N ILE A 140 31.92 10.41 32.33
CA ILE A 140 32.93 10.02 31.32
C ILE A 140 32.97 10.98 30.11
N ASN A 141 34.21 11.34 29.72
CA ASN A 141 34.70 11.95 28.48
C ASN A 141 34.54 13.47 28.29
N ALA A 142 35.55 14.16 28.83
CA ALA A 142 36.08 15.41 28.28
C ALA A 142 36.70 15.13 26.90
N MET A 143 36.23 15.83 25.88
CA MET A 143 36.97 16.07 24.65
C MET A 143 37.00 17.58 24.46
N GLU A 144 38.19 18.15 24.64
CA GLU A 144 38.52 19.53 24.33
C GLU A 144 38.12 19.86 22.90
N MET A 145 37.41 20.97 22.71
CA MET A 145 37.37 21.67 21.42
C MET A 145 37.31 23.17 21.70
N ASN A 146 38.51 23.74 21.70
CA ASN A 146 38.95 25.09 21.40
C ASN A 146 37.93 26.25 21.38
N ASP A 147 38.35 27.30 22.09
CA ASP A 147 37.89 28.67 22.08
C ASP A 147 37.92 29.32 20.68
N ILE A 148 37.04 30.32 20.49
CA ILE A 148 37.09 31.48 19.58
C ILE A 148 35.72 31.77 18.97
N GLY A 149 35.16 32.92 19.33
CA GLY A 149 34.29 33.68 18.44
C GLY A 149 32.94 34.03 19.02
N THR A 150 32.89 35.17 19.71
CA THR A 150 31.73 36.07 19.71
C THR A 150 31.42 36.47 18.27
N ALA A 151 30.80 35.57 17.51
CA ALA A 151 30.28 35.82 16.19
C ALA A 151 28.76 35.89 16.34
N SER A 152 28.23 37.10 16.26
CA SER A 152 26.84 37.40 15.95
C SER A 152 26.38 36.48 14.82
N THR A 153 25.76 35.37 15.19
CA THR A 153 25.18 34.42 14.25
C THR A 153 24.05 35.18 13.57
N PRO A 154 24.01 35.27 12.23
CA PRO A 154 22.92 35.95 11.55
C PRO A 154 21.62 35.30 12.03
N MET A 155 20.77 36.12 12.65
CA MET A 155 19.47 35.75 13.16
C MET A 155 18.65 35.21 12.00
N VAL A 156 18.70 33.90 11.76
CA VAL A 156 17.86 33.24 10.77
C VAL A 156 16.43 33.49 11.23
N SER A 157 15.73 34.31 10.46
CA SER A 157 14.33 34.63 10.68
C SER A 157 13.55 33.34 10.50
N LEU A 158 12.76 32.95 11.51
CA LEU A 158 11.86 31.79 11.42
C LEU A 158 10.86 31.91 10.24
N ARG A 159 10.68 33.13 9.73
CA ARG A 159 9.82 33.47 8.61
C ARG A 159 10.46 33.19 7.24
N ASP A 160 11.80 33.04 7.19
CA ASP A 160 12.58 32.84 5.97
C ASP A 160 13.09 31.39 5.81
N ASP A 161 12.64 30.45 6.67
CA ASP A 161 12.99 29.04 6.51
C ASP A 161 12.12 28.38 5.42
N GLU A 162 12.25 28.92 4.20
CA GLU A 162 11.53 28.54 2.98
C GLU A 162 11.68 27.03 2.71
N GLU A 163 12.86 26.48 3.02
CA GLU A 163 13.18 25.05 2.90
C GLU A 163 12.23 24.17 3.73
N PHE A 164 11.82 24.60 4.92
CA PHE A 164 10.89 23.82 5.76
C PHE A 164 9.45 23.93 5.27
N VAL A 165 9.03 25.11 4.81
CA VAL A 165 7.69 25.28 4.22
C VAL A 165 7.57 24.43 2.96
N GLN A 166 8.61 24.41 2.13
CA GLN A 166 8.69 23.54 0.96
C GLN A 166 8.67 22.06 1.35
N PHE A 167 9.46 21.63 2.35
CA PHE A 167 9.45 20.25 2.85
C PHE A 167 8.06 19.83 3.35
N PHE A 168 7.40 20.66 4.17
CA PHE A 168 6.07 20.36 4.71
C PHE A 168 5.01 20.28 3.61
N GLN A 169 5.03 21.23 2.67
CA GLN A 169 4.13 21.21 1.52
C GLN A 169 4.38 20.01 0.61
N GLN A 170 5.65 19.60 0.46
CA GLN A 170 6.01 18.42 -0.34
C GLN A 170 5.50 17.14 0.32
N THR A 171 5.67 16.99 1.64
CA THR A 171 5.11 15.84 2.38
C THR A 171 3.59 15.79 2.20
N GLN A 172 2.89 16.91 2.38
CA GLN A 172 1.43 16.95 2.21
C GLN A 172 0.98 16.62 0.77
N LYS A 173 1.70 17.12 -0.25
CA LYS A 173 1.40 16.79 -1.65
C LYS A 173 1.63 15.31 -1.94
N ASN A 174 2.71 14.74 -1.41
CA ASN A 174 3.01 13.33 -1.59
C ASN A 174 1.88 12.46 -1.01
N ASP A 175 1.35 12.81 0.16
CA ASP A 175 0.22 12.08 0.78
C ASP A 175 -1.01 12.06 -0.13
N VAL A 176 -1.39 13.21 -0.70
CA VAL A 176 -2.52 13.31 -1.64
C VAL A 176 -2.30 12.46 -2.89
N THR A 177 -1.07 12.45 -3.44
CA THR A 177 -0.76 11.64 -4.62
C THR A 177 -0.78 10.13 -4.31
N ILE A 178 -0.36 9.74 -3.11
CA ILE A 178 -0.39 8.36 -2.66
C ILE A 178 -1.85 7.91 -2.48
N ASP A 179 -2.71 8.73 -1.88
CA ASP A 179 -4.13 8.43 -1.74
C ASP A 179 -4.83 8.23 -3.09
N GLU A 180 -4.51 9.07 -4.08
CA GLU A 180 -5.04 8.91 -5.43
C GLU A 180 -4.57 7.59 -6.08
N ALA A 181 -3.28 7.25 -5.92
CA ALA A 181 -2.72 6.00 -6.41
C ALA A 181 -3.35 4.78 -5.71
N LEU A 182 -3.55 4.83 -4.40
CA LEU A 182 -4.20 3.78 -3.62
C LEU A 182 -5.66 3.60 -4.04
N ASN A 183 -6.39 4.67 -4.32
CA ASN A 183 -7.76 4.59 -4.82
C ASN A 183 -7.83 3.91 -6.19
N ARG A 184 -6.88 4.22 -7.09
CA ARG A 184 -6.76 3.55 -8.38
C ARG A 184 -6.47 2.05 -8.23
N ILE A 185 -5.59 1.69 -7.30
CA ILE A 185 -5.29 0.27 -7.00
C ILE A 185 -6.52 -0.42 -6.43
N ALA A 186 -7.21 0.19 -5.45
CA ALA A 186 -8.42 -0.37 -4.85
C ALA A 186 -9.48 -0.68 -5.90
N LEU A 187 -9.73 0.26 -6.82
CA LEU A 187 -10.65 0.07 -7.93
C LEU A 187 -10.19 -1.04 -8.88
N GLY A 188 -8.89 -1.12 -9.16
CA GLY A 188 -8.30 -2.22 -9.93
C GLY A 188 -8.51 -3.59 -9.27
N VAL A 189 -8.33 -3.68 -7.95
CA VAL A 189 -8.54 -4.91 -7.17
C VAL A 189 -10.01 -5.32 -7.18
N THR A 190 -10.95 -4.38 -7.02
CA THR A 190 -12.39 -4.68 -7.13
C THR A 190 -12.74 -5.24 -8.51
N ARG A 191 -12.22 -4.64 -9.60
CA ARG A 191 -12.42 -5.17 -10.96
C ARG A 191 -11.83 -6.56 -11.13
N LEU A 192 -10.64 -6.81 -10.58
CA LEU A 192 -10.05 -8.15 -10.62
C LEU A 192 -10.89 -9.18 -9.86
N HIS A 193 -11.48 -8.78 -8.73
CA HIS A 193 -12.38 -9.64 -7.96
C HIS A 193 -13.67 -9.98 -8.72
N GLU A 194 -14.28 -8.99 -9.36
CA GLU A 194 -15.45 -9.19 -10.24
C GLU A 194 -15.10 -10.12 -11.41
N ASN A 195 -13.97 -9.88 -12.09
CA ASN A 195 -13.50 -10.73 -13.18
C ASN A 195 -13.21 -12.17 -12.72
N ALA A 196 -12.56 -12.34 -11.56
CA ALA A 196 -12.28 -13.66 -11.00
C ALA A 196 -13.58 -14.41 -10.66
N THR A 197 -14.59 -13.70 -10.17
CA THR A 197 -15.92 -14.27 -9.87
C THR A 197 -16.64 -14.68 -11.16
N ALA A 198 -16.58 -13.84 -12.20
CA ALA A 198 -17.14 -14.16 -13.51
C ALA A 198 -16.43 -15.36 -14.16
N ILE A 199 -15.11 -15.44 -14.08
CA ILE A 199 -14.33 -16.59 -14.57
C ILE A 199 -14.73 -17.85 -13.81
N LYS A 200 -14.92 -17.75 -12.49
CA LYS A 200 -15.35 -18.89 -11.67
C LYS A 200 -16.74 -19.39 -12.09
N SER A 201 -17.69 -18.50 -12.36
CA SER A 201 -19.02 -18.91 -12.86
C SER A 201 -18.94 -19.53 -14.24
N GLU A 202 -18.13 -18.96 -15.14
CA GLU A 202 -17.93 -19.49 -16.49
C GLU A 202 -17.29 -20.89 -16.45
N LEU A 203 -16.29 -21.10 -15.59
CA LEU A 203 -15.67 -22.42 -15.38
C LEU A 203 -16.67 -23.44 -14.83
N ALA A 204 -17.59 -23.03 -13.96
CA ALA A 204 -18.65 -23.91 -13.47
C ALA A 204 -19.58 -24.34 -14.61
N ILE A 205 -19.97 -23.41 -15.49
CA ILE A 205 -20.76 -23.71 -16.69
C ILE A 205 -19.98 -24.63 -17.64
N GLN A 206 -18.71 -24.35 -17.89
CA GLN A 206 -17.87 -25.17 -18.77
C GLN A 206 -17.68 -26.60 -18.23
N ASN A 207 -17.58 -26.78 -16.91
CA ASN A 207 -17.58 -28.13 -16.31
C ASN A 207 -18.88 -28.88 -16.59
N THR A 208 -20.04 -28.23 -16.40
CA THR A 208 -21.33 -28.89 -16.72
C THR A 208 -21.45 -29.24 -18.20
N LEU A 209 -20.95 -28.39 -19.11
CA LEU A 209 -20.93 -28.67 -20.53
C LEU A 209 -19.96 -29.80 -20.91
N LEU A 210 -18.84 -29.94 -20.19
CA LEU A 210 -17.93 -31.07 -20.34
C LEU A 210 -18.60 -32.38 -19.93
N ASP A 211 -19.29 -32.41 -18.79
CA ASP A 211 -20.02 -33.59 -18.32
C ASP A 211 -21.10 -34.02 -19.34
N GLU A 212 -21.85 -33.06 -19.90
CA GLU A 212 -22.81 -33.33 -20.98
C GLU A 212 -22.14 -33.85 -22.26
N THR A 213 -20.96 -33.34 -22.57
CA THR A 213 -20.19 -33.76 -23.75
C THR A 213 -19.64 -35.17 -23.56
N GLU A 214 -19.15 -35.51 -22.37
CA GLU A 214 -18.73 -36.86 -22.00
C GLU A 214 -19.90 -37.84 -22.12
N ALA A 215 -21.07 -37.51 -21.58
CA ALA A 215 -22.27 -38.33 -21.71
C ALA A 215 -22.69 -38.54 -23.17
N LYS A 216 -22.58 -37.50 -24.02
CA LYS A 216 -22.83 -37.63 -25.47
C LYS A 216 -21.78 -38.51 -26.15
N LEU A 217 -20.51 -38.39 -25.76
CA LEU A 217 -19.41 -39.22 -26.29
C LEU A 217 -19.65 -40.69 -25.94
N ASP A 218 -19.98 -41.00 -24.68
CA ASP A 218 -20.30 -42.36 -24.23
C ASP A 218 -21.47 -42.96 -24.99
N LYS A 219 -22.53 -42.16 -25.24
CA LYS A 219 -23.67 -42.60 -26.05
C LYS A 219 -23.27 -42.90 -27.48
N VAL A 220 -22.45 -42.04 -28.10
CA VAL A 220 -21.92 -42.27 -29.45
C VAL A 220 -21.04 -43.51 -29.49
N HIS A 221 -20.15 -43.71 -28.51
CA HIS A 221 -19.28 -44.87 -28.42
C HIS A 221 -20.08 -46.18 -28.23
N SER A 222 -21.11 -46.16 -27.38
CA SER A 222 -22.04 -47.28 -27.20
C SER A 222 -22.80 -47.61 -28.49
N ASN A 223 -23.30 -46.59 -29.20
CA ASN A 223 -23.94 -46.76 -30.50
C ASN A 223 -22.98 -47.33 -31.55
N LEU A 224 -21.74 -46.84 -31.61
CA LEU A 224 -20.69 -47.34 -32.49
C LEU A 224 -20.39 -48.81 -32.20
N LYS A 225 -20.22 -49.17 -30.92
CA LYS A 225 -20.01 -50.56 -30.49
C LYS A 225 -21.21 -51.46 -30.85
N GLY A 226 -22.43 -50.96 -30.69
CA GLY A 226 -23.67 -51.65 -31.07
C GLY A 226 -23.78 -51.89 -32.57
N VAL A 227 -23.46 -50.88 -33.39
CA VAL A 227 -23.43 -51.00 -34.87
C VAL A 227 -22.35 -51.98 -35.30
N ASN A 228 -21.16 -51.90 -34.70
CA ASN A 228 -20.05 -52.82 -35.01
C ASN A 228 -20.42 -54.27 -34.65
N LYS A 229 -21.10 -54.49 -33.52
CA LYS A 229 -21.63 -55.81 -33.15
C LYS A 229 -22.67 -56.30 -34.16
N LYS A 230 -23.66 -55.48 -34.52
CA LYS A 230 -24.68 -55.83 -35.52
C LYS A 230 -24.05 -56.17 -36.87
N LEU A 231 -23.08 -55.37 -37.32
CA LEU A 231 -22.34 -55.63 -38.56
C LEU A 231 -21.61 -56.98 -38.52
N LYS A 232 -20.94 -57.28 -37.40
CA LYS A 232 -20.27 -58.58 -37.19
C LYS A 232 -21.25 -59.75 -37.16
N ASP A 233 -22.42 -59.57 -36.55
CA ASP A 233 -23.47 -60.58 -36.52
C ASP A 233 -24.08 -60.79 -37.92
N THR A 234 -24.30 -59.72 -38.69
CA THR A 234 -24.75 -59.80 -40.10
C THR A 234 -23.71 -60.54 -40.97
N ILE A 235 -22.42 -60.23 -40.82
CA ILE A 235 -21.36 -60.94 -41.55
C ILE A 235 -21.39 -62.43 -41.22
N LYS A 236 -21.47 -62.80 -39.94
CA LYS A 236 -21.56 -64.21 -39.52
C LYS A 236 -22.80 -64.91 -40.06
N GLN A 237 -23.94 -64.22 -40.13
CA GLN A 237 -25.18 -64.79 -40.66
C GLN A 237 -25.04 -65.05 -42.16
N VAL A 238 -24.49 -64.10 -42.92
CA VAL A 238 -24.18 -64.27 -44.35
C VAL A 238 -23.19 -65.42 -44.58
N ASP A 239 -22.16 -65.56 -43.74
CA ASP A 239 -21.23 -66.68 -43.82
C ASP A 239 -21.92 -68.03 -43.53
N LYS A 240 -22.85 -68.08 -42.57
CA LYS A 240 -23.63 -69.30 -42.27
C LYS A 240 -24.57 -69.68 -43.42
N ASP A 241 -25.19 -68.70 -44.07
CA ASP A 241 -26.05 -68.92 -45.23
C ASP A 241 -25.24 -69.42 -46.43
N ARG A 242 -24.04 -68.87 -46.65
CA ARG A 242 -23.09 -69.40 -47.65
C ARG A 242 -22.72 -70.86 -47.38
N LEU A 243 -22.46 -71.22 -46.11
CA LEU A 243 -22.19 -72.60 -45.71
C LEU A 243 -23.35 -73.54 -46.05
N CYS A 244 -24.60 -73.11 -45.80
CA CYS A 244 -25.79 -73.90 -46.16
C CYS A 244 -25.87 -74.14 -47.67
N LEU A 245 -25.59 -73.12 -48.47
CA LEU A 245 -25.60 -73.19 -49.93
C LEU A 245 -24.52 -74.16 -50.45
N TYR A 246 -23.32 -74.13 -49.86
CA TYR A 246 -22.27 -75.10 -50.18
C TYR A 246 -22.67 -76.55 -49.87
N VAL A 247 -23.26 -76.82 -48.70
CA VAL A 247 -23.72 -78.17 -48.34
C VAL A 247 -24.80 -78.66 -49.32
N PHE A 248 -25.76 -77.81 -49.67
CA PHE A 248 -26.80 -78.16 -50.65
C PHE A 248 -26.21 -78.46 -52.03
N CYS A 249 -25.25 -77.66 -52.49
CA CYS A 249 -24.52 -77.89 -53.73
C CYS A 249 -23.77 -79.24 -53.72
N CYS A 250 -23.10 -79.59 -52.61
CA CYS A 250 -22.43 -80.88 -52.45
C CYS A 250 -23.40 -82.08 -52.52
N ILE A 251 -24.60 -81.97 -51.95
CA ILE A 251 -25.62 -83.03 -52.01
C ILE A 251 -26.07 -83.29 -53.46
N ILE A 252 -26.30 -82.22 -54.24
CA ILE A 252 -26.67 -82.36 -55.66
C ILE A 252 -25.53 -83.02 -56.45
N LEU A 253 -24.28 -82.58 -56.23
CA LEU A 253 -23.10 -83.16 -56.89
C LEU A 253 -22.95 -84.65 -56.56
N LEU A 254 -23.11 -85.04 -55.30
CA LEU A 254 -23.09 -86.43 -54.86
C LEU A 254 -24.24 -87.24 -55.48
N GLY A 255 -25.44 -86.65 -55.60
CA GLY A 255 -26.58 -87.30 -56.25
C GLY A 255 -26.33 -87.60 -57.72
N ILE A 256 -25.75 -86.64 -58.47
CA ILE A 256 -25.40 -86.83 -59.87
C ILE A 256 -24.27 -87.87 -60.01
N ALA A 257 -23.21 -87.76 -59.20
CA ALA A 257 -22.10 -88.71 -59.22
C ALA A 257 -22.56 -90.13 -58.86
N GLY A 258 -23.42 -90.27 -57.85
CA GLY A 258 -24.03 -91.55 -57.46
C GLY A 258 -24.95 -92.11 -58.54
N GLY A 259 -25.74 -91.26 -59.22
CA GLY A 259 -26.56 -91.66 -60.36
C GLY A 259 -25.73 -92.19 -61.52
N ILE A 260 -24.63 -91.51 -61.87
CA ILE A 260 -23.69 -91.98 -62.89
C ILE A 260 -23.06 -93.30 -62.47
N TYR A 261 -22.61 -93.42 -61.21
CA TYR A 261 -22.01 -94.65 -60.70
C TYR A 261 -23.00 -95.82 -60.71
N PHE A 262 -24.25 -95.58 -60.33
CA PHE A 262 -25.33 -96.57 -60.37
C PHE A 262 -25.63 -97.02 -61.80
N VAL A 263 -25.72 -96.10 -62.76
CA VAL A 263 -25.93 -96.44 -64.17
C VAL A 263 -24.74 -97.24 -64.71
N VAL A 264 -23.51 -96.81 -64.45
CA VAL A 264 -22.30 -97.51 -64.94
C VAL A 264 -22.13 -98.88 -64.29
N PHE A 265 -22.42 -99.01 -62.99
CA PHE A 265 -22.29 -100.28 -62.26
C PHE A 265 -23.42 -101.26 -62.60
N LYS A 266 -24.64 -100.79 -62.83
CA LYS A 266 -25.79 -101.64 -63.23
C LYS A 266 -25.73 -102.07 -64.70
N ASN A 267 -24.91 -101.40 -65.51
CA ASN A 267 -24.69 -101.73 -66.93
C ASN A 267 -23.44 -102.62 -67.14
N LYS A 268 -22.92 -103.22 -66.06
CA LYS A 268 -21.99 -104.34 -66.05
C LYS A 268 -22.70 -105.59 -65.53
#